data_AF-A0A929G6H8-F1
#
_entry.id   AF-A0A929G6H8-F1
#
_cell.length_a   1.000
_cell.length_b   1.000
_cell.length_c   1.000
_cell.angle_alpha   90.00
_cell.angle_beta   90.00
_cell.angle_gamma   90.00
#
_symmetry.space_group_name_H-M   'P 1'
#
loop_
_entity.id
_entity.type
_entity.pdbx_description
1 polymer ?
#
loop_
_entity_poly.entity_id
_entity_poly.type
_entity_poly.pdbx_seq_one_letter_code
_entity_poly.pdbx_strand_id
1 'polypeptide(L)' 'DFPGYGFARHKGYGTPQHRKALARLGPSPIHRMSWRPMCGIIGAKA' A
#
# COMPACT_ATOMS: atom_id res chain seq x y z
N ASP A 1 -4.44 -14.90 1.04
CA ASP A 1 -4.90 -13.74 1.83
C ASP A 1 -3.72 -12.85 2.16
N PHE A 2 -3.92 -11.53 2.34
CA PHE A 2 -2.85 -10.58 2.70
C PHE A 2 -3.10 -10.01 4.11
N PRO A 3 -2.79 -10.79 5.17
CA PRO A 3 -3.07 -10.38 6.53
C PRO A 3 -2.27 -9.13 6.92
N GLY A 4 -2.87 -8.27 7.73
CA GLY A 4 -2.26 -7.03 8.20
C GLY A 4 -2.40 -5.82 7.26
N TYR A 5 -2.78 -6.01 5.99
CA TYR A 5 -3.02 -4.91 5.05
C TYR A 5 -4.42 -4.30 5.13
N GLY A 6 -5.39 -5.01 5.72
CA GLY A 6 -6.75 -4.50 5.93
C GLY A 6 -7.65 -4.48 4.69
N PHE A 7 -7.27 -5.18 3.60
CA PHE A 7 -8.01 -5.14 2.33
C PHE A 7 -9.49 -5.49 2.44
N ALA A 8 -9.88 -6.40 3.33
CA ALA A 8 -11.28 -6.74 3.56
C ALA A 8 -12.14 -5.52 3.97
N ARG A 9 -11.53 -4.51 4.61
CA ARG A 9 -12.23 -3.31 5.11
C ARG A 9 -12.25 -2.18 4.10
N HIS A 10 -11.11 -1.87 3.48
CA HIS A 10 -10.96 -0.68 2.63
C HIS A 10 -10.65 -1.01 1.16
N LYS A 11 -10.66 -2.30 0.76
CA LYS A 11 -10.57 -2.75 -0.64
C LYS A 11 -9.35 -2.20 -1.42
N GLY A 12 -8.27 -1.86 -0.73
CA GLY A 12 -7.06 -1.27 -1.32
C GLY A 12 -7.14 0.23 -1.63
N TYR A 13 -8.22 0.93 -1.25
CA TYR A 13 -8.23 2.39 -1.28
C TYR A 13 -7.24 2.96 -0.26
N GLY A 14 -6.63 4.11 -0.60
CA GLY A 14 -5.57 4.78 0.15
C GLY A 14 -6.03 5.43 1.46
N THR A 15 -6.77 4.70 2.29
CA THR A 15 -7.21 5.12 3.61
C THR A 15 -6.03 5.31 4.57
N PRO A 16 -6.17 6.07 5.67
CA PRO A 16 -5.11 6.19 6.68
C PRO A 16 -4.64 4.84 7.22
N GLN A 17 -5.55 3.88 7.35
CA GLN A 17 -5.24 2.51 7.78
C GLN A 17 -4.34 1.81 6.76
N HIS A 18 -4.67 1.92 5.47
CA HIS A 18 -3.89 1.31 4.42
C HIS A 18 -2.49 1.92 4.32
N ARG A 19 -2.38 3.25 4.44
CA ARG A 19 -1.07 3.93 4.46
C ARG A 19 -0.20 3.48 5.64
N LYS A 20 -0.78 3.31 6.83
CA LYS A 20 -0.06 2.75 8.00
C LYS A 20 0.41 1.31 7.75
N ALA A 21 -0.43 0.49 7.12
CA ALA A 21 -0.04 -0.87 6.77
C ALA A 21 1.11 -0.88 5.75
N LEU A 22 1.04 -0.06 4.70
CA LEU A 22 2.10 0.11 3.71
C LEU A 22 3.41 0.61 4.33
N ALA A 23 3.35 1.55 5.27
CA ALA A 23 4.54 2.04 5.97
C ALA A 23 5.20 0.96 6.84
N ARG A 24 4.41 0.03 7.40
CA ARG A 24 4.91 -1.04 8.28
C ARG A 24 5.37 -2.28 7.50
N LEU A 25 4.63 -2.67 6.48
CA LEU A 25 4.79 -3.96 5.77
C LEU A 25 5.42 -3.79 4.39
N GLY A 26 5.55 -2.56 3.89
CA GLY A 26 5.86 -2.29 2.49
C GLY A 26 4.67 -2.54 1.57
N PRO A 27 4.88 -2.44 0.24
CA PRO A 27 3.87 -2.81 -0.75
C PRO A 27 3.86 -4.33 -1.00
N SER A 28 2.68 -4.95 -0.97
CA SER A 28 2.45 -6.33 -1.44
C SER A 28 2.39 -6.47 -2.98
N PRO A 29 2.54 -7.68 -3.55
CA PRO A 29 2.50 -7.93 -5.00
C PRO A 29 1.22 -7.49 -5.74
N ILE A 30 0.08 -7.38 -5.06
CA ILE A 30 -1.18 -6.92 -5.67
C ILE A 30 -1.32 -5.39 -5.77
N HIS A 31 -0.39 -4.62 -5.19
CA HIS A 31 -0.41 -3.17 -5.33
C HIS A 31 0.02 -2.76 -6.74
N ARG A 32 -0.69 -1.77 -7.28
CA ARG A 32 -0.37 -1.19 -8.58
C ARG A 32 0.75 -0.17 -8.38
N MET A 33 1.99 -0.61 -8.60
CA MET A 33 3.18 0.21 -8.39
C MET A 33 3.23 1.47 -9.26
N SER A 34 2.50 1.49 -10.38
CA SER A 34 2.36 2.66 -11.25
C SER A 34 1.46 3.76 -10.68
N TRP A 35 0.72 3.49 -9.60
CA TRP A 35 -0.12 4.49 -8.96
C TRP A 35 0.72 5.48 -8.17
N ARG A 36 0.46 6.77 -8.36
CA ARG A 36 1.14 7.88 -7.67
C ARG A 36 1.33 7.70 -6.15
N PRO A 37 0.38 7.18 -5.36
CA PRO A 37 0.61 6.92 -3.94
C PRO A 37 1.68 5.85 -3.65
N MET A 38 1.97 4.95 -4.59
CA MET A 38 2.99 3.91 -4.42
C MET A 38 4.41 4.43 -4.72
N CYS A 39 4.57 5.46 -5.55
CA CYS A 39 5.87 6.07 -5.86
C CYS A 39 6.62 6.57 -4.62
N GLY A 40 5.90 7.09 -3.61
CA GLY A 40 6.52 7.53 -2.36
C GLY A 40 6.90 6.38 -1.41
N ILE A 41 6.34 5.19 -1.61
CA ILE A 41 6.57 4.00 -0.77
C ILE A 41 7.74 3.18 -1.29
N ILE A 42 7.86 3.04 -2.61
CA ILE A 42 8.93 2.26 -3.26
C ILE A 42 10.29 2.98 -3.27
N GLY A 43 10.40 4.14 -2.62
CA GLY A 43 11.56 5.02 -2.72
C GLY A 43 11.66 5.54 -4.16
N ALA A 44 11.08 6.71 -4.43
CA ALA A 44 11.27 7.36 -5.71
C ALA A 44 12.78 7.49 -5.98
N LYS A 45 13.29 6.78 -6.99
CA LYS A 45 14.50 7.25 -7.67
C LYS A 45 14.11 8.51 -8.44
N ALA A 46 15.03 9.48 -8.38
CA ALA A 46 14.95 10.83 -8.96
C ALA A 46 14.29 10.88 -10.34
#